data_AF-A0A0K8V4D8-F1
#
_entry.id   AF-A0A0K8V4D8-F1
#
_cell.length_a   1.000
_cell.length_b   1.000
_cell.length_c   1.000
_cell.angle_alpha   90.00
_cell.angle_beta   90.00
_cell.angle_gamma   90.00
#
_symmetry.space_group_name_H-M   'P 1'
#
loop_
_entity.id
_entity.type
_entity.pdbx_description
1 polymer ?
#
loop_
_entity_poly.entity_id
_entity_poly.type
_entity_poly.pdbx_seq_one_letter_code
_entity_poly.pdbx_strand_id
1 'polypeptide(L)'
;SRALSQKGAADKTIVVVGTVTDDNRIFEFPKATVAALRFTAGARAKILKAGGEAITLDQLATRAPKGQNTLLVRGPRNSREAVRHFGFGPHKNKAPRILSKGRKFERARGKRNSRGFKV
;
A
#
# COMPACT_ATOMS: atom_id res chain seq x y z
N SER A 1 6.89 9.21 -6.68
CA SER A 1 6.06 8.77 -5.52
C SER A 1 5.12 9.90 -5.12
N ARG A 2 3.84 9.61 -4.79
CA ARG A 2 2.85 10.66 -4.43
C ARG A 2 3.20 11.47 -3.17
N ALA A 3 4.02 10.90 -2.29
CA ALA A 3 4.45 11.54 -1.04
C ALA A 3 5.46 12.68 -1.30
N LEU A 4 6.42 12.49 -2.21
CA LEU A 4 7.42 13.51 -2.55
C LEU A 4 6.89 14.59 -3.49
N SER A 5 5.80 14.32 -4.23
CA SER A 5 5.16 15.33 -5.07
C SER A 5 4.34 16.35 -4.28
N GLN A 6 4.27 16.24 -2.94
CA GLN A 6 3.63 17.24 -2.10
C GLN A 6 4.51 18.50 -2.02
N LYS A 7 3.89 19.68 -2.06
CA LYS A 7 4.59 20.97 -1.97
C LYS A 7 5.40 21.04 -0.67
N GLY A 8 6.70 21.29 -0.75
CA GLY A 8 7.59 21.36 0.41
C GLY A 8 7.98 20.01 1.02
N ALA A 9 7.74 18.89 0.31
CA ALA A 9 8.14 17.54 0.75
C ALA A 9 9.24 16.92 -0.13
N ALA A 10 9.71 17.63 -1.15
CA ALA A 10 10.70 17.11 -2.12
C ALA A 10 12.02 16.69 -1.44
N ASP A 11 12.49 17.49 -0.48
CA ASP A 11 13.78 17.29 0.20
C ASP A 11 13.68 16.49 1.51
N LYS A 12 12.49 15.93 1.82
CA LYS A 12 12.28 15.17 3.05
C LYS A 12 12.80 13.73 2.93
N THR A 13 13.38 13.23 4.01
CA THR A 13 13.73 11.80 4.10
C THR A 13 12.46 10.97 4.35
N ILE A 14 12.15 10.04 3.47
CA ILE A 14 10.98 9.17 3.64
C ILE A 14 11.29 8.12 4.69
N VAL A 15 10.38 7.91 5.63
CA VAL A 15 10.50 6.87 6.67
C VAL A 15 9.35 5.88 6.55
N VAL A 16 9.68 4.61 6.36
CA VAL A 16 8.71 3.50 6.30
C VAL A 16 9.09 2.45 7.34
N VAL A 17 8.30 2.33 8.39
CA VAL A 17 8.46 1.25 9.37
C VAL A 17 7.82 -0.02 8.79
N GLY A 18 8.55 -0.69 7.90
CA GLY A 18 8.09 -1.87 7.18
C GLY A 18 8.98 -2.20 5.99
N THR A 19 8.45 -3.01 5.07
CA THR A 19 9.12 -3.37 3.81
C THR A 19 8.76 -2.37 2.71
N VAL A 20 9.76 -1.86 2.00
CA VAL A 20 9.56 -1.10 0.76
C VAL A 20 9.66 -2.05 -0.43
N THR A 21 8.60 -2.09 -1.24
CA THR A 21 8.48 -2.94 -2.43
C THR A 21 8.62 -2.13 -3.71
N ASP A 22 9.04 -2.80 -4.79
CA ASP A 22 9.14 -2.15 -6.10
C ASP A 22 7.77 -2.04 -6.76
N ASP A 23 7.60 -0.99 -7.58
CA ASP A 23 6.43 -0.79 -8.43
C ASP A 23 6.88 -0.55 -9.88
N ASN A 24 6.63 -1.54 -10.73
CA ASN A 24 7.01 -1.49 -12.15
C ASN A 24 6.15 -0.54 -12.98
N ARG A 25 5.05 -0.03 -12.42
CA ARG A 25 4.17 0.93 -13.10
C ARG A 25 4.76 2.34 -13.13
N ILE A 26 5.82 2.59 -12.36
CA ILE A 26 6.48 3.90 -12.24
C ILE A 26 7.82 3.84 -12.97
N PHE A 27 7.97 4.67 -14.00
CA PHE A 27 9.16 4.74 -14.83
C PHE A 27 10.22 5.69 -14.28
N GLU A 28 9.79 6.86 -13.79
CA GLU A 28 10.67 7.87 -13.21
C GLU A 28 10.55 7.89 -11.69
N PHE A 29 11.69 7.78 -11.00
CA PHE A 29 11.77 7.90 -9.55
C PHE A 29 12.66 9.10 -9.20
N PRO A 30 12.18 10.06 -8.38
CA PRO A 30 12.99 11.21 -7.99
C PRO A 30 14.14 10.76 -7.07
N LYS A 31 15.24 11.51 -7.07
CA LYS A 31 16.32 11.34 -6.09
C LYS A 31 15.76 11.55 -4.69
N ALA A 32 15.81 10.51 -3.85
CA ALA A 32 15.26 10.55 -2.51
C ALA A 32 16.02 9.64 -1.56
N THR A 33 16.08 10.05 -0.29
CA THR A 33 16.57 9.21 0.80
C THR A 33 15.39 8.50 1.45
N VAL A 34 15.45 7.17 1.51
CA VAL A 34 14.39 6.33 2.07
C VAL A 34 14.95 5.47 3.19
N ALA A 35 14.38 5.61 4.39
CA ALA A 35 14.67 4.79 5.55
C ALA A 35 13.60 3.72 5.72
N ALA A 36 14.00 2.45 5.81
CA ALA A 36 13.06 1.35 6.06
C ALA A 36 13.66 0.18 6.84
N LEU A 37 12.80 -0.74 7.29
CA LEU A 37 13.25 -2.00 7.91
C LEU A 37 13.81 -2.96 6.87
N ARG A 38 13.16 -3.07 5.71
CA ARG A 38 13.55 -3.97 4.62
C ARG A 38 13.28 -3.32 3.27
N PHE A 39 14.09 -3.68 2.28
CA PHE A 39 13.89 -3.32 0.88
C PHE A 39 13.84 -4.60 0.04
N THR A 40 12.95 -4.66 -0.94
CA THR A 40 13.08 -5.66 -2.01
C THR A 40 14.26 -5.28 -2.92
N ALA A 41 14.86 -6.27 -3.58
CA ALA A 41 16.01 -6.04 -4.47
C ALA A 41 15.68 -5.00 -5.56
N GLY A 42 14.51 -5.10 -6.19
CA GLY A 42 14.04 -4.15 -7.20
C GLY A 42 13.87 -2.73 -6.65
N ALA A 43 13.29 -2.58 -5.45
CA ALA A 43 13.10 -1.26 -4.84
C ALA A 43 14.43 -0.59 -4.53
N ARG A 44 15.37 -1.35 -3.95
CA ARG A 44 16.72 -0.86 -3.64
C ARG A 44 17.45 -0.43 -4.91
N ALA A 45 17.42 -1.27 -5.95
CA ALA A 45 18.04 -0.96 -7.24
C ALA A 45 17.45 0.31 -7.88
N LYS A 46 16.12 0.47 -7.83
CA LYS A 46 15.43 1.64 -8.39
C LYS A 46 15.78 2.93 -7.65
N ILE A 47 15.84 2.91 -6.31
CA ILE A 47 16.24 4.06 -5.49
C ILE A 47 17.69 4.47 -5.81
N LEU A 48 18.62 3.50 -5.85
CA LEU A 48 20.03 3.77 -6.14
C LEU A 48 20.25 4.26 -7.58
N LYS A 49 19.52 3.69 -8.55
CA LYS A 49 19.56 4.12 -9.96
C LYS A 49 19.12 5.58 -10.15
N ALA A 50 18.19 6.05 -9.33
CA ALA A 50 17.77 7.45 -9.31
C ALA A 50 18.77 8.39 -8.58
N GLY A 51 19.91 7.86 -8.09
CA GLY A 51 20.89 8.60 -7.31
C GLY A 51 20.45 8.88 -5.87
N GLY A 52 19.43 8.16 -5.38
CA GLY A 52 18.96 8.24 -3.99
C GLY A 52 19.70 7.31 -3.05
N GLU A 53 19.30 7.31 -1.78
CA GLU A 53 19.90 6.49 -0.73
C GLU A 53 18.84 5.60 -0.06
N ALA A 54 19.16 4.31 0.11
CA ALA A 54 18.36 3.38 0.90
C ALA A 54 19.07 3.14 2.24
N ILE A 55 18.52 3.68 3.32
CA ILE A 55 19.11 3.65 4.66
C ILE A 55 18.30 2.78 5.62
N THR A 56 18.93 2.31 6.69
CA THR A 56 18.29 1.60 7.79
C THR A 56 17.77 2.58 8.85
N LEU A 57 16.93 2.10 9.78
CA LEU A 57 16.37 2.97 10.82
C LEU A 57 17.41 3.40 11.88
N ASP A 58 18.44 2.59 12.12
CA ASP A 58 19.58 2.95 12.98
C ASP A 58 20.46 4.05 12.34
N GLN A 59 20.72 3.97 11.04
CA GLN A 59 21.39 5.03 10.28
C GLN A 59 20.56 6.32 10.30
N LEU A 60 19.23 6.21 10.16
CA LEU A 60 18.33 7.35 10.30
C LEU A 60 18.42 7.96 11.71
N ALA A 61 18.40 7.15 12.76
CA ALA A 61 18.46 7.63 14.14
C ALA A 61 19.76 8.40 14.42
N THR A 62 20.87 8.00 13.80
CA THR A 62 22.15 8.71 13.90
C THR A 62 22.11 10.06 13.18
N ARG A 63 21.51 10.11 11.97
CA ARG A 63 21.42 11.34 11.15
C ARG A 63 20.38 12.34 11.66
N ALA A 64 19.25 11.83 12.14
CA ALA A 64 18.10 12.61 12.59
C ALA A 64 17.53 12.04 13.90
N PRO A 65 18.21 12.23 15.05
CA PRO A 65 17.78 11.64 16.32
C PRO A 65 16.38 12.06 16.77
N LYS A 66 15.92 13.25 16.35
CA LYS A 66 14.56 13.76 16.63
C LYS A 66 13.62 13.62 15.43
N GLY A 67 14.03 12.94 14.36
CA GLY A 67 13.25 12.80 13.12
C GLY A 67 13.15 14.09 12.31
N GLN A 68 14.15 14.97 12.37
CA GLN A 68 14.17 16.23 11.63
C GLN A 68 14.06 15.98 10.11
N ASN A 69 13.26 16.80 9.42
CA ASN A 69 13.06 16.73 7.98
C ASN A 69 12.65 15.33 7.45
N THR A 70 11.94 14.55 8.26
CA THR A 70 11.41 13.24 7.86
C THR A 70 9.95 13.30 7.44
N LEU A 71 9.55 12.36 6.60
CA LEU A 71 8.17 12.14 6.18
C LEU A 71 7.78 10.68 6.43
N LEU A 72 6.95 10.45 7.44
CA LEU A 72 6.49 9.11 7.81
C LEU A 72 5.36 8.66 6.88
N VAL A 73 5.53 7.52 6.22
CA VAL A 73 4.54 6.95 5.29
C VAL A 73 4.05 5.60 5.82
N ARG A 74 2.73 5.38 5.72
CA ARG A 74 2.08 4.11 6.06
C ARG A 74 1.47 3.48 4.82
N GLY A 75 1.62 2.16 4.69
CA GLY A 75 0.93 1.39 3.67
C GLY A 75 -0.59 1.33 3.92
N PRO A 76 -1.41 1.10 2.88
CA PRO A 76 -2.86 1.04 3.01
C PRO A 76 -3.31 -0.24 3.73
N ARG A 77 -3.86 -0.11 4.94
CA ARG A 77 -4.30 -1.25 5.77
C ARG A 77 -5.58 -1.92 5.27
N ASN A 78 -6.51 -1.13 4.72
CA ASN A 78 -7.84 -1.60 4.32
C ASN A 78 -7.86 -2.28 2.94
N SER A 79 -6.73 -2.30 2.23
CA SER A 79 -6.61 -2.95 0.92
C SER A 79 -6.41 -4.48 0.99
N ARG A 80 -6.36 -5.05 2.20
CA ARG A 80 -6.27 -6.51 2.41
C ARG A 80 -7.53 -7.20 1.90
N GLU A 81 -7.36 -8.37 1.28
CA GLU A 81 -8.47 -9.18 0.74
C GLU A 81 -9.53 -9.49 1.81
N ALA A 82 -9.09 -9.86 3.02
CA ALA A 82 -9.96 -10.14 4.16
C ALA A 82 -10.94 -8.99 4.50
N VAL A 83 -10.52 -7.73 4.33
CA VAL A 83 -11.32 -6.54 4.67
C VAL A 83 -12.56 -6.42 3.77
N ARG A 84 -12.53 -7.02 2.57
CA ARG A 84 -13.68 -7.04 1.65
C ARG A 84 -14.90 -7.76 2.23
N HIS A 85 -14.67 -8.70 3.14
CA HIS A 85 -15.70 -9.52 3.77
C HIS A 85 -16.22 -8.95 5.10
N PHE A 86 -15.55 -7.94 5.65
CA PHE A 86 -15.92 -7.37 6.96
C PHE A 86 -17.22 -6.60 6.86
N GLY A 87 -18.14 -6.88 7.78
CA GLY A 87 -19.50 -6.30 7.79
C GLY A 87 -20.42 -6.88 6.71
N PHE A 88 -20.21 -8.13 6.31
CA PHE A 88 -21.10 -8.81 5.36
C PHE A 88 -22.52 -8.95 5.92
N GLY A 89 -23.49 -8.47 5.15
CA GLY A 89 -24.91 -8.50 5.52
C GLY A 89 -25.78 -7.83 4.44
N PRO A 90 -27.11 -7.84 4.64
CA PRO A 90 -28.03 -7.26 3.67
C PRO A 90 -27.77 -5.78 3.40
N HIS A 91 -27.79 -5.38 2.12
CA HIS A 91 -27.56 -4.00 1.66
C HIS A 91 -26.21 -3.38 2.06
N LYS A 92 -25.23 -4.18 2.50
CA LYS A 92 -23.89 -3.69 2.90
C LYS A 92 -22.86 -3.68 1.76
N ASN A 93 -23.21 -4.24 0.59
CA ASN A 93 -22.31 -4.34 -0.58
C ASN A 93 -20.91 -4.89 -0.25
N LYS A 94 -20.85 -5.85 0.67
CA LYS A 94 -19.61 -6.55 1.04
C LYS A 94 -19.50 -7.88 0.30
N ALA A 95 -18.27 -8.34 0.10
CA ALA A 95 -18.02 -9.58 -0.61
C ALA A 95 -18.42 -10.79 0.25
N PRO A 96 -19.15 -11.79 -0.29
CA PRO A 96 -19.38 -13.04 0.43
C PRO A 96 -18.10 -13.86 0.52
N ARG A 97 -17.96 -14.65 1.58
CA ARG A 97 -16.85 -15.61 1.73
C ARG A 97 -17.20 -16.89 0.97
N ILE A 98 -16.67 -17.04 -0.24
CA ILE A 98 -16.84 -18.22 -1.08
C ILE A 98 -15.50 -18.70 -1.59
N LEU A 99 -15.31 -20.03 -1.63
CA LEU A 99 -14.11 -20.65 -2.18
C LEU A 99 -14.17 -20.70 -3.71
N SER A 100 -15.26 -21.27 -4.24
CA SER A 100 -15.50 -21.36 -5.68
C SER A 100 -16.32 -20.18 -6.20
N LYS A 101 -15.97 -19.69 -7.39
CA LYS A 101 -16.64 -18.57 -8.06
C LYS A 101 -17.22 -19.02 -9.40
N GLY A 102 -18.40 -18.52 -9.76
CA GLY A 102 -19.06 -18.87 -11.02
C GLY A 102 -20.57 -18.67 -10.99
N ARG A 103 -21.26 -18.96 -12.11
CA ARG A 103 -22.72 -18.72 -12.27
C ARG A 103 -23.57 -19.44 -11.20
N LYS A 104 -23.16 -20.63 -10.78
CA LYS A 104 -23.88 -21.49 -9.83
C LYS A 104 -23.48 -21.27 -8.36
N PHE A 105 -22.61 -20.32 -8.05
CA PHE A 105 -22.15 -20.03 -6.69
C PHE A 105 -22.66 -18.66 -6.23
N GLU A 106 -23.55 -18.65 -5.22
CA GLU A 106 -24.10 -17.45 -4.56
C GLU A 106 -24.56 -16.30 -5.49
N ARG A 107 -25.22 -16.64 -6.60
CA ARG A 107 -25.74 -15.68 -7.60
C ARG A 107 -27.23 -15.82 -7.92
N ALA A 108 -27.95 -16.70 -7.22
CA ALA A 108 -29.36 -17.02 -7.48
C ALA A 108 -30.31 -16.21 -6.60
N ARG A 109 -31.00 -16.85 -5.64
CA ARG A 109 -31.94 -16.19 -4.73
C ARG A 109 -31.22 -15.16 -3.86
N GLY A 110 -31.83 -13.99 -3.65
CA GLY A 110 -31.25 -12.90 -2.85
C GLY A 110 -30.25 -12.01 -3.60
N LYS A 111 -29.89 -12.30 -4.86
CA LYS A 111 -28.98 -11.46 -5.67
C LYS A 111 -29.64 -10.80 -6.88
N ARG A 112 -30.86 -11.20 -7.23
CA ARG A 112 -31.61 -10.67 -8.38
C ARG A 112 -33.12 -10.76 -8.14
N ASN A 113 -33.87 -9.79 -8.65
CA ASN A 113 -35.31 -9.69 -8.45
C ASN A 113 -36.07 -10.90 -9.00
N SER A 114 -35.60 -11.51 -10.10
CA SER A 114 -36.24 -12.67 -10.72
C SER A 114 -36.19 -13.96 -9.89
N ARG A 115 -35.48 -13.99 -8.76
CA ARG A 115 -35.37 -15.16 -7.87
C ARG A 115 -35.71 -14.74 -6.43
N GLY A 116 -36.96 -14.39 -6.19
CA GLY A 116 -37.52 -14.09 -4.86
C GLY A 116 -37.32 -12.64 -4.42
N PHE A 117 -36.09 -12.23 -4.15
CA PHE A 117 -35.74 -10.87 -3.73
C PHE A 117 -34.29 -10.53 -4.08
N LYS A 118 -33.93 -9.24 -3.98
CA LYS A 118 -32.56 -8.76 -4.20
C LYS A 118 -32.08 -7.96 -3.00
N VAL A 119 -30.91 -8.35 -2.52
CA VAL A 119 -30.17 -7.74 -1.40
C VAL A 119 -29.10 -6.80 -1.92
#